data_AF-A0A4Q3B2U6-F1
#
_entry.id   AF-A0A4Q3B2U6-F1
#
_cell.length_a   1.000
_cell.length_b   1.000
_cell.length_c   1.000
_cell.angle_alpha   90.00
_cell.angle_beta   90.00
_cell.angle_gamma   90.00
#
_symmetry.space_group_name_H-M   'P 1'
#
loop_
_entity.id
_entity.type
_entity.pdbx_description
1 polymer ?
#
loop_
_entity_poly.entity_id
_entity_poly.type
_entity_poly.pdbx_seq_one_letter_code
_entity_poly.pdbx_strand_id
1 'polypeptide(L)'
;MKSTTLKKAALLPVICLSLLCFGQAAGFTVNNEKENGKIEFVKSENGQLFFEVDIKNIPPGGCVLRIINQEGEEIFENNLKEGSYHKTFQIPNEGITKIFFDVNGKKYRLSESFNLEFKVETRLAVTKI
;
A
#
# COMPACT_ATOMS: atom_id res chain seq x y z
N MET A 1 56.02 28.35 4.06
CA MET A 1 57.04 27.30 3.80
C MET A 1 56.38 25.97 4.16
N LYS A 2 55.96 25.09 3.22
CA LYS A 2 56.73 24.01 2.56
C LYS A 2 57.77 23.39 3.53
N SER A 3 57.82 22.10 3.88
CA SER A 3 57.57 20.86 3.11
C SER A 3 57.57 19.61 4.03
N THR A 4 56.78 18.58 3.64
CA THR A 4 56.97 17.09 3.67
C THR A 4 57.93 16.42 4.68
N THR A 5 57.69 15.19 5.20
CA THR A 5 57.75 13.87 4.50
C THR A 5 57.30 12.77 5.51
N LEU A 6 56.27 11.93 5.29
CA LEU A 6 56.10 10.69 4.49
C LEU A 6 56.67 9.37 5.10
N LYS A 7 55.86 8.29 4.94
CA LYS A 7 56.07 6.84 5.15
C LYS A 7 55.63 6.33 6.54
N LYS A 8 54.76 5.32 6.66
CA LYS A 8 54.76 4.01 6.00
C LYS A 8 53.33 3.44 5.92
N ALA A 9 53.03 2.86 4.76
CA ALA A 9 51.87 2.02 4.51
C ALA A 9 51.98 0.71 5.28
N ALA A 10 50.85 0.26 5.84
CA ALA A 10 50.64 -1.13 6.23
C ALA A 10 49.30 -1.57 5.62
N LEU A 11 49.42 -2.35 4.55
CA LEU A 11 48.32 -3.15 4.01
C LEU A 11 47.83 -4.08 5.11
N LEU A 12 46.54 -4.07 5.40
CA LEU A 12 45.87 -5.18 6.07
C LEU A 12 44.76 -5.70 5.15
N PRO A 13 44.61 -7.03 5.05
CA PRO A 13 43.85 -7.68 4.00
C PRO A 13 42.34 -7.52 4.17
N VAL A 14 41.71 -7.36 3.00
CA VAL A 14 40.28 -7.46 2.74
C VAL A 14 39.79 -8.84 3.18
N ILE A 15 39.09 -8.90 4.33
CA ILE A 15 38.29 -10.06 4.73
C ILE A 15 36.86 -9.79 4.25
N CYS A 16 36.58 -10.28 3.05
CA CYS A 16 35.26 -10.35 2.47
C CYS A 16 34.51 -11.50 3.17
N LEU A 17 33.86 -11.20 4.29
CA LEU A 17 32.94 -12.13 4.94
C LEU A 17 31.53 -11.86 4.40
N SER A 18 31.19 -12.51 3.29
CA SER A 18 29.84 -12.56 2.73
C SER A 18 28.94 -13.39 3.65
N LEU A 19 28.52 -12.79 4.77
CA LEU A 19 27.36 -13.30 5.51
C LEU A 19 26.11 -12.96 4.70
N LEU A 20 25.63 -13.96 3.97
CA LEU A 20 24.28 -14.04 3.43
C LEU A 20 23.29 -13.98 4.59
N CYS A 21 22.98 -12.77 5.06
CA CYS A 21 21.77 -12.53 5.82
C CYS A 21 20.61 -12.54 4.84
N PHE A 22 20.13 -13.74 4.52
CA PHE A 22 18.74 -13.91 4.11
C PHE A 22 17.88 -13.53 5.32
N GLY A 23 17.63 -12.23 5.46
CA GLY A 23 16.53 -11.76 6.29
C GLY A 23 15.26 -12.31 5.68
N GLN A 24 14.76 -13.40 6.27
CA GLN A 24 13.41 -13.88 6.04
C GLN A 24 12.48 -12.67 6.19
N ALA A 25 11.96 -12.17 5.07
CA ALA A 25 10.76 -11.37 5.10
C ALA A 25 9.67 -12.31 5.61
N ALA A 26 9.50 -12.33 6.94
CA ALA A 26 8.32 -12.90 7.56
C ALA A 26 7.14 -12.10 7.01
N GLY A 27 6.51 -12.65 5.97
CA GLY A 27 5.18 -12.26 5.57
C GLY A 27 4.26 -12.59 6.74
N PHE A 28 4.07 -11.63 7.63
CA PHE A 28 2.99 -11.68 8.59
C PHE A 28 1.70 -11.53 7.78
N THR A 29 1.11 -12.64 7.37
CA THR A 29 -0.31 -12.69 7.04
C THR A 29 -1.04 -12.52 8.38
N VAL A 30 -1.27 -11.28 8.78
CA VAL A 30 -2.16 -10.95 9.87
C VAL A 30 -3.58 -11.16 9.35
N ASN A 31 -4.05 -12.41 9.41
CA ASN A 31 -5.48 -12.71 9.33
C ASN A 31 -6.16 -12.09 10.56
N ASN A 32 -6.61 -10.84 10.48
CA ASN A 32 -7.47 -10.20 11.48
C ASN A 32 -8.40 -9.13 10.86
N GLU A 33 -8.83 -9.31 9.61
CA GLU A 33 -9.43 -8.22 8.82
C GLU A 33 -10.83 -8.53 8.29
N LYS A 34 -11.79 -8.84 9.16
CA LYS A 34 -13.22 -8.69 8.81
C LYS A 34 -14.09 -7.99 9.86
N GLU A 35 -13.60 -7.75 11.08
CA GLU A 35 -14.41 -7.06 12.10
C GLU A 35 -14.27 -5.54 12.11
N ASN A 36 -13.17 -4.99 11.58
CA ASN A 36 -12.84 -3.58 11.73
C ASN A 36 -13.24 -2.71 10.53
N GLY A 37 -13.50 -3.31 9.38
CA GLY A 37 -13.92 -2.58 8.20
C GLY A 37 -13.72 -3.38 6.94
N LYS A 38 -14.18 -2.81 5.83
CA LYS A 38 -14.01 -3.35 4.48
C LYS A 38 -13.85 -2.20 3.49
N ILE A 39 -13.07 -2.45 2.46
CA ILE A 39 -12.94 -1.56 1.31
C ILE A 39 -13.28 -2.41 0.09
N GLU A 40 -14.21 -1.94 -0.73
CA GLU A 40 -14.74 -2.70 -1.86
C GLU A 40 -14.64 -1.86 -3.13
N PHE A 41 -14.11 -2.47 -4.19
CA PHE A 41 -14.26 -1.92 -5.53
C PHE A 41 -15.69 -2.17 -6.02
N VAL A 42 -16.40 -1.10 -6.36
CA VAL A 42 -17.81 -1.17 -6.76
C VAL A 42 -17.94 -1.30 -8.28
N LYS A 43 -17.35 -0.35 -9.02
CA LYS A 43 -17.44 -0.28 -10.48
C LYS A 43 -16.41 0.69 -11.06
N SER A 44 -16.25 0.63 -12.38
CA SER A 44 -15.66 1.72 -13.17
C SER A 44 -16.69 2.22 -14.17
N GLU A 45 -16.89 3.54 -14.22
CA GLU A 45 -17.87 4.19 -15.09
C GLU A 45 -17.41 5.60 -15.44
N ASN A 46 -17.58 6.04 -16.69
CA ASN A 46 -17.25 7.39 -17.16
C ASN A 46 -15.82 7.86 -16.82
N GLY A 47 -14.83 6.96 -16.92
CA GLY A 47 -13.44 7.27 -16.59
C GLY A 47 -13.19 7.48 -15.11
N GLN A 48 -14.09 7.01 -14.24
CA GLN A 48 -13.97 7.05 -12.79
C GLN A 48 -13.95 5.62 -12.23
N LEU A 49 -13.28 5.46 -11.10
CA LEU A 49 -13.24 4.25 -10.28
C LEU A 49 -14.00 4.53 -8.98
N PHE A 50 -14.92 3.64 -8.63
CA PHE A 50 -15.78 3.79 -7.47
C PHE A 50 -15.38 2.76 -6.41
N PHE A 51 -15.06 3.24 -5.22
CA PHE A 51 -14.73 2.42 -4.06
C PHE A 51 -15.64 2.76 -2.89
N GLU A 52 -16.15 1.74 -2.21
CA GLU A 52 -16.86 1.90 -0.95
C GLU A 52 -15.92 1.58 0.21
N VAL A 53 -15.81 2.52 1.14
CA VAL A 53 -15.04 2.37 2.38
C VAL A 53 -16.03 2.34 3.53
N ASP A 54 -16.07 1.22 4.26
CA ASP A 54 -16.85 1.04 5.50
C ASP A 54 -15.89 0.64 6.62
N ILE A 55 -15.60 1.56 7.52
CA ILE A 55 -14.69 1.39 8.65
C ILE A 55 -15.50 1.46 9.93
N LYS A 56 -15.30 0.48 10.81
CA LYS A 56 -16.00 0.30 12.07
C LYS A 56 -15.01 0.39 13.22
N ASN A 57 -15.51 0.73 14.41
CA ASN A 57 -14.74 0.69 15.66
C ASN A 57 -13.43 1.51 15.62
N ILE A 58 -13.45 2.70 14.99
CA ILE A 58 -12.31 3.62 15.01
C ILE A 58 -12.02 4.00 16.47
N PRO A 59 -10.79 3.75 16.97
CA PRO A 59 -10.48 3.92 18.37
C PRO A 59 -10.48 5.40 18.79
N PRO A 60 -10.62 5.68 20.11
CA PRO A 60 -10.34 6.99 20.67
C PRO A 60 -8.93 7.46 20.28
N GLY A 61 -8.83 8.65 19.70
CA GLY A 61 -7.60 9.17 19.09
C GLY A 61 -7.59 9.13 17.56
N GLY A 62 -8.59 8.50 16.93
CA GLY A 62 -8.79 8.54 15.48
C GLY A 62 -7.80 7.69 14.69
N CYS A 63 -7.93 7.78 13.36
CA CYS A 63 -7.06 7.13 12.37
C CYS A 63 -6.83 8.07 11.20
N VAL A 64 -5.81 7.80 10.38
CA VAL A 64 -5.58 8.48 9.11
C VAL A 64 -5.92 7.50 7.99
N LEU A 65 -6.82 7.89 7.09
CA LEU A 65 -7.08 7.18 5.83
C LEU A 65 -6.28 7.85 4.72
N ARG A 66 -5.52 7.04 3.99
CA ARG A 66 -4.75 7.44 2.81
C ARG A 66 -5.15 6.60 1.61
N ILE A 67 -5.22 7.24 0.46
CA ILE A 67 -5.37 6.57 -0.83
C ILE A 67 -4.13 6.89 -1.64
N ILE A 68 -3.45 5.84 -2.10
CA ILE A 68 -2.14 5.92 -2.73
C ILE A 68 -2.24 5.26 -4.10
N ASN A 69 -1.72 5.91 -5.14
CA ASN A 69 -1.69 5.35 -6.50
C ASN A 69 -0.51 4.35 -6.67
N GLN A 70 -0.39 3.78 -7.87
CA GLN A 70 0.69 2.83 -8.20
C GLN A 70 2.10 3.42 -8.11
N GLU A 71 2.24 4.74 -8.20
CA GLU A 71 3.51 5.46 -8.14
C GLU A 71 3.95 5.77 -6.71
N GLY A 72 3.09 5.48 -5.72
CA GLY A 72 3.31 5.82 -4.32
C GLY A 72 2.88 7.24 -3.95
N GLU A 73 2.17 7.94 -4.84
CA GLU A 73 1.65 9.28 -4.56
C GLU A 73 0.34 9.19 -3.74
N GLU A 74 0.28 9.96 -2.66
CA GLU A 74 -0.93 10.12 -1.84
C GLU A 74 -1.92 11.06 -2.56
N ILE A 75 -2.94 10.46 -3.18
CA ILE A 75 -3.99 11.20 -3.90
C ILE A 75 -5.14 11.65 -2.98
N PHE A 76 -5.19 11.12 -1.76
CA PHE A 76 -6.14 11.53 -0.73
C PHE A 76 -5.60 11.22 0.67
N GLU A 77 -5.79 12.14 1.61
CA GLU A 77 -5.58 11.92 3.04
C GLU A 77 -6.76 12.49 3.83
N ASN A 78 -7.23 11.77 4.85
CA ASN A 78 -8.23 12.27 5.78
C ASN A 78 -8.05 11.74 7.20
N ASN A 79 -8.21 12.61 8.18
CA ASN A 79 -8.21 12.27 9.59
C ASN A 79 -9.62 11.82 10.00
N LEU A 80 -9.78 10.55 10.33
CA LEU A 80 -11.01 9.96 10.81
C LEU A 80 -11.10 10.09 12.33
N LYS A 81 -12.24 10.57 12.82
CA LYS A 81 -12.55 10.62 14.25
C LYS A 81 -13.01 9.25 14.75
N GLU A 82 -13.07 9.08 16.07
CA GLU A 82 -13.60 7.87 16.71
C GLU A 82 -15.02 7.53 16.22
N GLY A 83 -15.37 6.24 16.24
CA GLY A 83 -16.68 5.75 15.82
C GLY A 83 -16.64 4.92 14.53
N SER A 84 -17.47 5.27 13.55
CA SER A 84 -17.56 4.58 12.27
C SER A 84 -17.51 5.57 11.11
N TYR A 85 -17.00 5.13 9.97
CA TYR A 85 -16.82 5.95 8.78
C TYR A 85 -17.29 5.17 7.55
N HIS A 86 -18.21 5.78 6.81
CA HIS A 86 -18.67 5.24 5.54
C HIS A 86 -18.58 6.30 4.46
N LYS A 87 -17.92 5.98 3.34
CA LYS A 87 -17.82 6.90 2.20
C LYS A 87 -17.59 6.14 0.89
N THR A 88 -18.24 6.62 -0.17
CA THR A 88 -17.89 6.26 -1.54
C THR A 88 -16.86 7.24 -2.10
N PHE A 89 -15.74 6.72 -2.59
CA PHE A 89 -14.71 7.46 -3.29
C PHE A 89 -14.90 7.35 -4.80
N GLN A 90 -14.67 8.45 -5.49
CA GLN A 90 -14.61 8.54 -6.94
C GLN A 90 -13.20 8.98 -7.31
N ILE A 91 -12.46 8.12 -8.01
CA ILE A 91 -11.06 8.34 -8.34
C ILE A 91 -10.92 8.34 -9.87
N PRO A 92 -10.35 9.39 -10.48
CA PRO A 92 -10.10 9.43 -11.92
C PRO A 92 -9.30 8.21 -12.39
N ASN A 93 -9.80 7.53 -13.43
CA ASN A 93 -9.12 6.43 -14.09
C ASN A 93 -8.11 6.97 -15.12
N GLU A 94 -7.11 7.71 -14.65
CA GLU A 94 -6.07 8.34 -15.46
C GLU A 94 -4.92 7.35 -15.76
N GLY A 95 -5.27 6.11 -16.14
CA GLY A 95 -4.29 5.04 -16.34
C GLY A 95 -3.78 4.42 -15.04
N ILE A 96 -4.45 4.68 -13.91
CA ILE A 96 -4.15 4.06 -12.62
C ILE A 96 -4.37 2.55 -12.72
N THR A 97 -3.28 1.79 -12.62
CA THR A 97 -3.29 0.32 -12.68
C THR A 97 -3.42 -0.32 -11.30
N LYS A 98 -3.12 0.42 -10.24
CA LYS A 98 -3.18 -0.07 -8.87
C LYS A 98 -3.51 1.05 -7.89
N ILE A 99 -4.37 0.76 -6.92
CA ILE A 99 -4.72 1.67 -5.83
C ILE A 99 -4.51 0.94 -4.50
N PHE A 100 -3.95 1.66 -3.53
CA PHE A 100 -3.81 1.23 -2.16
C PHE A 100 -4.65 2.12 -1.25
N PHE A 101 -5.37 1.50 -0.32
CA PHE A 101 -6.01 2.16 0.78
C PHE A 101 -5.26 1.78 2.05
N ASP A 102 -4.79 2.77 2.80
CA ASP A 102 -4.13 2.55 4.09
C ASP A 102 -4.85 3.35 5.17
N VAL A 103 -5.39 2.65 6.16
CA VAL A 103 -5.98 3.24 7.36
C VAL A 103 -5.08 2.91 8.53
N ASN A 104 -4.48 3.92 9.15
CA ASN A 104 -3.50 3.73 10.21
C ASN A 104 -3.81 4.60 11.43
N GLY A 105 -3.81 3.98 12.61
CA GLY A 105 -3.95 4.63 13.91
C GLY A 105 -3.21 3.82 14.99
N LYS A 106 -3.08 4.39 16.19
CA LYS A 106 -2.22 3.85 17.28
C LYS A 106 -2.43 2.35 17.61
N LYS A 107 -3.63 1.82 17.34
CA LYS A 107 -4.00 0.40 17.54
C LYS A 107 -4.97 -0.11 16.46
N TYR A 108 -5.00 0.56 15.31
CA TYR A 108 -5.95 0.28 14.25
C TYR A 108 -5.18 0.29 12.94
N ARG A 109 -5.30 -0.80 12.17
CA ARG A 109 -4.75 -0.87 10.83
C ARG A 109 -5.72 -1.62 9.93
N LEU A 110 -5.94 -1.08 8.74
CA LEU A 110 -6.64 -1.73 7.64
C LEU A 110 -5.91 -1.30 6.37
N SER A 111 -5.35 -2.24 5.63
CA SER A 111 -4.62 -1.94 4.41
C SER A 111 -5.13 -2.84 3.27
N GLU A 112 -5.70 -2.25 2.24
CA GLU A 112 -6.27 -2.96 1.08
C GLU A 112 -5.63 -2.48 -0.21
N SER A 113 -5.45 -3.38 -1.18
CA SER A 113 -4.90 -3.01 -2.49
C SER A 113 -5.67 -3.64 -3.63
N PHE A 114 -5.88 -2.87 -4.68
CA PHE A 114 -6.68 -3.26 -5.83
C PHE A 114 -5.85 -3.14 -7.10
N ASN A 115 -5.65 -4.27 -7.79
CA ASN A 115 -5.06 -4.28 -9.12
C ASN A 115 -6.17 -4.10 -10.16
N LEU A 116 -6.09 -3.02 -10.93
CA LEU A 116 -7.09 -2.57 -11.89
C LEU A 116 -6.74 -2.95 -13.34
N GLU A 117 -5.60 -3.62 -13.56
CA GLU A 117 -5.10 -4.05 -14.87
C GLU A 117 -6.01 -5.08 -15.58
N PHE A 118 -7.06 -5.56 -14.93
CA PHE A 118 -7.99 -6.50 -15.54
C PHE A 118 -9.10 -5.77 -16.28
N LYS A 119 -8.87 -5.55 -17.58
CA LYS A 119 -9.97 -5.64 -18.56
C LYS A 119 -10.64 -7.00 -18.37
N VAL A 120 -11.78 -7.06 -17.69
CA VAL A 120 -12.71 -8.20 -17.83
C VAL A 120 -13.41 -8.04 -19.19
N GLU A 121 -12.64 -8.15 -20.26
CA GLU A 121 -13.12 -8.41 -21.61
C GLU A 121 -12.72 -9.83 -21.98
N THR A 122 -13.45 -10.82 -21.47
CA THR A 122 -13.59 -12.07 -22.22
C THR A 122 -15.00 -12.58 -22.07
N ARG A 123 -15.82 -12.18 -23.04
CA ARG A 123 -17.01 -12.91 -23.45
C ARG A 123 -16.62 -14.36 -23.73
N LEU A 124 -17.08 -15.29 -22.91
CA LEU A 124 -17.37 -16.64 -23.38
C LEU A 124 -18.87 -16.86 -23.21
N ALA A 125 -19.62 -16.32 -24.18
CA ALA A 125 -20.91 -16.88 -24.50
C ALA A 125 -20.65 -18.33 -24.95
N VAL A 126 -20.86 -19.29 -24.05
CA VAL A 126 -21.02 -20.69 -24.45
C VAL A 126 -22.44 -20.84 -24.96
N THR A 127 -22.63 -20.52 -26.24
CA THR A 127 -23.76 -21.03 -27.01
C THR A 127 -23.25 -22.13 -27.91
N LYS A 128 -23.68 -23.37 -27.64
CA LYS A 128 -23.88 -24.52 -28.55
C LYS A 128 -23.89 -25.81 -27.71
N ILE A 129 -24.80 -26.79 -27.86
CA ILE A 129 -25.91 -27.06 -28.79
C ILE A 129 -26.97 -27.77 -27.96
#